data_AF-A0A536YFI0-F1
#
_entry.id   AF-A0A536YFI0-F1
#
_cell.length_a   1.000
_cell.length_b   1.000
_cell.length_c   1.000
_cell.angle_alpha   90.00
_cell.angle_beta   90.00
_cell.angle_gamma   90.00
#
_symmetry.space_group_name_H-M   'P 1'
#
loop_
_entity.id
_entity.type
_entity.pdbx_description
1 polymer ?
#
loop_
_entity_poly.entity_id
_entity_poly.type
_entity_poly.pdbx_seq_one_letter_code
_entity_poly.pdbx_strand_id
1 'polypeptide(L)'
;FEYFWLVLLGLTCAVFITSDRPLKGFVTLMLGLLVACVGLSNPAAFPRFTFGSVELLGGIGMIPMMIGMFAISEIIRYAVDTEPQLQIVDKPIGNVFKGMWQLTKKYPVQILRGNAVGTLIGALPGAGADIAAWITYAISKRFSKEPEKFGTGHVEGIVESGSANNSALAGAWIPALVFGIPGDSITAIVIGVLYMKNMNPGPSLFTNNPQNIYAVYLLFIIANLIMIPLGWWCIKVSKQILKVPRTVLMPVIMLFCVVGAFAINNTPFDVTVMLIAGIAAYFLEANGFPVAPAILGVVLGGMLEENFITSMIKSDGRFLAFFERPIAASLGAMTLAVWFLPLLLRRLRQLAGIGEPA
;
A
#
# COMPACT_ATOMS: atom_id res chain seq x y z
N PHE A 1 -5.28 17.52 8.66
CA PHE A 1 -5.52 16.77 9.91
C PHE A 1 -5.98 15.34 9.63
N GLU A 2 -7.00 15.14 8.80
CA GLU A 2 -7.60 13.85 8.48
C GLU A 2 -6.62 12.89 7.79
N TYR A 3 -5.89 13.37 6.77
CA TYR A 3 -4.87 12.58 6.07
C TYR A 3 -3.77 12.08 6.98
N PHE A 4 -3.31 12.93 7.90
CA PHE A 4 -2.30 12.54 8.89
C PHE A 4 -2.80 11.34 9.71
N TRP A 5 -4.00 11.44 10.28
CA TRP A 5 -4.56 10.34 11.07
C TRP A 5 -4.86 9.11 10.25
N LEU A 6 -5.30 9.25 9.00
CA LEU A 6 -5.58 8.13 8.12
C LEU A 6 -4.29 7.37 7.78
N VAL A 7 -3.23 8.08 7.37
CA VAL A 7 -1.94 7.47 7.07
C VAL A 7 -1.36 6.81 8.32
N LEU A 8 -1.42 7.49 9.46
CA LEU A 8 -0.94 6.95 10.73
C LEU A 8 -1.73 5.71 11.16
N LEU A 9 -3.05 5.70 10.97
CA LEU A 9 -3.91 4.54 11.21
C LEU A 9 -3.55 3.39 10.26
N GLY A 10 -3.33 3.66 8.98
CA GLY A 10 -2.92 2.67 7.98
C GLY A 10 -1.60 2.00 8.35
N LEU A 11 -0.58 2.80 8.69
CA LEU A 11 0.72 2.32 9.16
C LEU A 11 0.62 1.51 10.45
N THR A 12 -0.19 1.98 11.39
CA THR A 12 -0.47 1.27 12.65
C THR A 12 -1.08 -0.10 12.37
N CYS A 13 -2.15 -0.12 11.59
CA CYS A 13 -2.85 -1.35 11.21
C CYS A 13 -1.88 -2.34 10.56
N ALA A 14 -1.03 -1.88 9.63
CA ALA A 14 -0.07 -2.75 8.98
C ALA A 14 0.91 -3.44 9.94
N VAL A 15 1.38 -2.75 10.98
CA VAL A 15 2.27 -3.34 12.00
C VAL A 15 1.56 -4.40 12.82
N PHE A 16 0.36 -4.09 13.30
CA PHE A 16 -0.38 -4.97 14.22
C PHE A 16 -1.03 -6.18 13.51
N ILE A 17 -1.32 -6.09 12.22
CA ILE A 17 -1.97 -7.18 11.48
C ILE A 17 -0.98 -8.13 10.80
N THR A 18 0.11 -7.60 10.25
CA THR A 18 1.03 -8.36 9.38
C THR A 18 2.11 -9.09 10.16
N SER A 19 2.32 -8.75 11.44
CA SER A 19 3.42 -9.33 12.23
C SER A 19 2.90 -10.19 13.37
N ASP A 20 3.29 -11.47 13.39
CA ASP A 20 3.10 -12.35 14.56
C ASP A 20 3.79 -11.80 15.81
N ARG A 21 4.85 -11.01 15.58
CA ARG A 21 5.57 -10.24 16.61
C ARG A 21 5.46 -8.74 16.32
N PRO A 22 4.45 -8.04 16.86
CA PRO A 22 4.20 -6.62 16.57
C PRO A 22 5.41 -5.72 16.78
N LEU A 23 6.26 -6.02 17.78
CA LEU A 23 7.49 -5.26 18.03
C LEU A 23 8.46 -5.30 16.84
N LYS A 24 8.65 -6.46 16.22
CA LYS A 24 9.53 -6.58 15.04
C LYS A 24 8.96 -5.81 13.84
N GLY A 25 7.64 -5.88 13.65
CA GLY A 25 6.96 -5.08 12.63
C GLY A 25 7.05 -3.58 12.88
N PHE A 26 6.98 -3.15 14.13
CA PHE A 26 7.16 -1.74 14.50
C PHE A 26 8.57 -1.25 14.19
N VAL A 27 9.59 -2.04 14.53
CA VAL A 27 10.99 -1.72 14.22
C VAL A 27 11.20 -1.60 12.71
N THR A 28 10.69 -2.55 11.91
CA THR A 28 10.83 -2.45 10.45
C THR A 28 10.04 -1.29 9.87
N LEU A 29 8.85 -0.97 10.40
CA LEU A 29 8.13 0.25 10.03
C LEU A 29 8.97 1.51 10.29
N MET A 30 9.55 1.64 11.49
CA MET A 30 10.37 2.80 11.84
C MET A 30 11.61 2.92 10.95
N LEU A 31 12.24 1.80 10.59
CA LEU A 31 13.33 1.79 9.60
C LEU A 31 12.83 2.33 8.25
N GLY A 32 11.66 1.88 7.80
CA GLY A 32 11.07 2.39 6.56
C GLY A 32 10.77 3.88 6.58
N LEU A 33 10.20 4.39 7.69
CA LEU A 33 9.94 5.83 7.87
C LEU A 33 11.24 6.64 7.93
N LEU A 34 12.29 6.12 8.56
CA LEU A 34 13.60 6.77 8.61
C LEU A 34 14.18 6.94 7.20
N VAL A 35 14.05 5.89 6.38
CA VAL A 35 14.48 5.92 4.98
C VAL A 35 13.65 6.91 4.16
N ALA A 36 12.35 7.05 4.43
CA ALA A 36 11.49 8.05 3.79
C ALA A 36 11.88 9.50 4.11
N CYS A 37 12.54 9.75 5.25
CA CYS A 37 13.01 11.09 5.61
C CYS A 37 14.28 11.53 4.87
N VAL A 38 14.93 10.65 4.12
CA VAL A 38 16.15 10.94 3.36
C VAL A 38 15.82 11.88 2.20
N GLY A 39 16.60 12.94 2.03
CA GLY A 39 16.43 13.94 0.99
C GLY A 39 16.03 15.31 1.52
N LEU A 40 15.49 16.16 0.63
CA LEU A 40 15.06 17.51 0.99
C LEU A 40 13.76 17.48 1.82
N SER A 41 13.73 18.23 2.92
CA SER A 41 12.52 18.40 3.72
C SER A 41 11.49 19.29 3.02
N ASN A 42 10.21 18.91 3.07
CA ASN A 42 9.11 19.75 2.63
C ASN A 42 8.57 20.56 3.84
N PRO A 43 8.40 21.90 3.78
CA PRO A 43 8.67 22.82 2.67
C PRO A 43 10.03 23.54 2.76
N ALA A 44 10.81 23.32 3.81
CA ALA A 44 12.03 24.10 4.08
C ALA A 44 13.21 23.81 3.14
N ALA A 45 13.11 22.78 2.29
CA ALA A 45 14.16 22.29 1.39
C ALA A 45 15.50 22.03 2.11
N PHE A 46 15.45 21.61 3.37
CA PHE A 46 16.66 21.32 4.14
C PHE A 46 17.11 19.88 3.84
N PRO A 47 18.38 19.65 3.47
CA PRO A 47 18.87 18.30 3.17
C PRO A 47 19.01 17.48 4.46
N ARG A 48 18.33 16.33 4.51
CA ARG A 48 18.36 15.40 5.65
C ARG A 48 18.90 14.05 5.21
N PHE A 49 19.84 13.52 6.00
CA PHE A 49 20.46 12.22 5.76
C PHE A 49 21.06 12.05 4.34
N THR A 50 21.47 13.16 3.71
CA THR A 50 22.07 13.15 2.37
C THR A 50 23.58 12.93 2.41
N PHE A 51 24.21 13.09 3.58
CA PHE A 51 25.64 12.86 3.81
C PHE A 51 26.56 13.58 2.79
N GLY A 52 26.12 14.71 2.24
CA GLY A 52 26.85 15.46 1.21
C GLY A 52 26.72 14.92 -0.21
N SER A 53 25.97 13.83 -0.44
CA SER A 53 25.69 13.30 -1.77
C SER A 53 24.56 14.07 -2.45
N VAL A 54 24.80 14.47 -3.69
CA VAL A 54 23.80 15.13 -4.56
C VAL A 54 22.69 14.16 -4.94
N GLU A 55 23.02 12.88 -5.14
CA GLU A 55 22.04 11.86 -5.54
C GLU A 55 21.00 11.59 -4.44
N LEU A 56 21.39 11.76 -3.17
CA LEU A 56 20.48 11.61 -2.04
C LEU A 56 19.56 12.82 -1.83
N LEU A 57 19.77 13.97 -2.50
CA LEU A 57 18.90 15.14 -2.36
C LEU A 57 17.47 14.86 -2.83
N GLY A 58 17.32 14.04 -3.88
CA GLY A 58 16.01 13.58 -4.36
C GLY A 58 15.33 12.55 -3.45
N GLY A 59 16.00 12.15 -2.38
CA GLY A 59 15.59 11.05 -1.52
C GLY A 59 15.85 9.69 -2.15
N ILE A 60 15.36 8.64 -1.50
CA ILE A 60 15.54 7.27 -1.98
C ILE A 60 14.31 6.87 -2.79
N GLY A 61 14.54 6.47 -4.05
CA GLY A 61 13.47 6.06 -4.94
C GLY A 61 12.64 4.91 -4.36
N MET A 62 11.32 5.13 -4.22
CA MET A 62 10.39 4.12 -3.71
C MET A 62 10.44 2.83 -4.52
N ILE A 63 10.40 2.94 -5.86
CA ILE A 63 10.34 1.77 -6.75
C ILE A 63 11.64 0.95 -6.69
N PRO A 64 12.86 1.52 -6.88
CA PRO A 64 14.10 0.76 -6.72
C PRO A 64 14.21 0.08 -5.37
N MET A 65 13.78 0.75 -4.29
CA MET A 65 13.82 0.17 -2.96
C MET A 65 12.83 -0.98 -2.78
N MET A 66 11.60 -0.88 -3.30
CA MET A 66 10.62 -1.97 -3.31
C MET A 66 11.11 -3.17 -4.12
N ILE A 67 11.70 -2.92 -5.29
CA ILE A 67 12.31 -3.97 -6.11
C ILE A 67 13.43 -4.66 -5.34
N GLY A 68 14.30 -3.90 -4.67
CA GLY A 68 15.35 -4.44 -3.81
C GLY A 68 14.78 -5.33 -2.71
N MET A 69 13.90 -4.77 -1.88
CA MET A 69 13.37 -5.43 -0.69
C MET A 69 12.56 -6.70 -0.97
N PHE A 70 11.92 -6.83 -2.14
CA PHE A 70 11.15 -8.02 -2.51
C PHE A 70 11.86 -8.95 -3.49
N ALA A 71 12.39 -8.43 -4.59
CA ALA A 71 12.90 -9.27 -5.67
C ALA A 71 14.36 -9.69 -5.42
N ILE A 72 15.21 -8.74 -5.02
CA ILE A 72 16.63 -9.03 -4.79
C ILE A 72 16.82 -9.88 -3.53
N SER A 73 16.07 -9.62 -2.46
CA SER A 73 16.08 -10.46 -1.25
C SER A 73 15.68 -11.92 -1.56
N GLU A 74 14.65 -12.14 -2.38
CA GLU A 74 14.22 -13.47 -2.83
C GLU A 74 15.29 -14.15 -3.69
N ILE A 75 15.95 -13.41 -4.60
CA ILE A 75 17.04 -13.94 -5.43
C ILE A 75 18.22 -14.37 -4.56
N ILE A 76 18.62 -13.55 -3.58
CA ILE A 76 19.69 -13.91 -2.63
C ILE A 76 19.30 -15.15 -1.85
N ARG A 77 18.06 -15.20 -1.33
CA ARG A 77 17.56 -16.37 -0.61
C ARG A 77 17.60 -17.62 -1.46
N TYR A 78 17.13 -17.55 -2.71
CA TYR A 78 17.20 -18.67 -3.65
C TYR A 78 18.64 -19.10 -3.95
N ALA A 79 19.59 -18.17 -4.02
CA ALA A 79 20.99 -18.48 -4.27
C ALA A 79 21.69 -19.16 -3.08
N VAL A 80 21.25 -18.86 -1.86
CA VAL A 80 21.81 -19.42 -0.60
C VAL A 80 21.08 -20.70 -0.18
N ASP A 81 19.81 -20.83 -0.53
CA ASP A 81 18.99 -21.99 -0.21
C ASP A 81 19.52 -23.24 -0.92
N THR A 82 20.01 -24.20 -0.13
CA THR A 82 20.56 -25.48 -0.61
C THR A 82 19.55 -26.62 -0.45
N GLU A 83 18.33 -26.34 0.02
CA GLU A 83 17.30 -27.35 0.21
C GLU A 83 16.82 -27.92 -1.13
N PRO A 84 16.41 -29.21 -1.17
CA PRO A 84 15.92 -29.83 -2.38
C PRO A 84 14.73 -29.04 -2.94
N GLN A 85 14.75 -28.77 -4.25
CA GLN A 85 13.71 -28.00 -4.92
C GLN A 85 12.32 -28.56 -4.56
N LEU A 86 11.51 -27.76 -3.86
CA LEU A 86 10.10 -28.04 -3.64
C LEU A 86 9.47 -28.36 -5.00
N GLN A 87 9.05 -29.61 -5.18
CA GLN A 87 8.31 -30.02 -6.37
C GLN A 87 7.11 -29.09 -6.51
N ILE A 88 7.09 -28.29 -7.58
CA ILE A 88 5.92 -27.52 -7.94
C ILE A 88 4.83 -28.55 -8.16
N VAL A 89 3.90 -28.65 -7.21
CA VAL A 89 2.71 -29.47 -7.37
C VAL A 89 1.99 -28.87 -8.56
N ASP A 90 2.10 -29.53 -9.71
CA ASP A 90 1.50 -29.16 -10.98
C ASP A 90 -0.01 -29.41 -10.89
N LYS A 91 -0.68 -28.70 -9.96
CA LYS A 91 -2.12 -28.68 -9.90
C LYS A 91 -2.58 -27.90 -11.12
N PRO A 92 -3.36 -28.51 -12.03
CA PRO A 92 -3.90 -27.78 -13.15
C PRO A 92 -4.70 -26.61 -12.60
N ILE A 93 -4.24 -25.39 -12.84
CA ILE A 93 -5.00 -24.20 -12.47
C ILE A 93 -6.22 -24.22 -13.37
N GLY A 94 -7.34 -24.65 -12.80
CA GLY A 94 -8.61 -24.82 -13.49
C GLY A 94 -9.18 -23.50 -14.01
N ASN A 95 -10.45 -23.53 -14.39
CA ASN A 95 -11.15 -22.32 -14.82
C ASN A 95 -11.15 -21.28 -13.69
N VAL A 96 -10.52 -20.13 -13.92
CA VAL A 96 -10.36 -19.05 -12.92
C VAL A 96 -11.71 -18.42 -12.54
N PHE A 97 -12.70 -18.54 -13.44
CA PHE A 97 -14.08 -18.10 -13.15
C PHE A 97 -14.85 -19.10 -12.29
N LYS A 98 -14.35 -20.34 -12.13
CA LYS A 98 -15.03 -21.37 -11.35
C LYS A 98 -15.02 -20.99 -9.86
N GLY A 99 -16.19 -20.99 -9.25
CA GLY A 99 -16.34 -20.69 -7.82
C GLY A 99 -16.38 -19.20 -7.48
N MET A 100 -16.13 -18.28 -8.42
CA MET A 100 -16.17 -16.84 -8.16
C MET A 100 -17.55 -16.39 -7.66
N TRP A 101 -18.62 -16.83 -8.33
CA TRP A 101 -19.99 -16.55 -7.89
C TRP A 101 -20.32 -17.12 -6.51
N GLN A 102 -19.81 -18.31 -6.19
CA GLN A 102 -20.00 -18.91 -4.87
C GLN A 102 -19.27 -18.09 -3.80
N LEU A 103 -18.06 -17.61 -4.11
CA LEU A 103 -17.27 -16.74 -3.25
C LEU A 103 -17.97 -15.40 -3.00
N THR A 104 -18.52 -14.79 -4.04
CA THR A 104 -19.32 -13.55 -3.96
C THR A 104 -20.53 -13.73 -3.05
N LYS A 105 -21.22 -14.87 -3.15
CA LYS A 105 -22.35 -15.20 -2.27
C LYS A 105 -21.94 -15.54 -0.84
N LYS A 106 -20.72 -16.06 -0.63
CA LYS A 106 -20.20 -16.44 0.69
C LYS A 106 -19.75 -15.22 1.50
N TYR A 107 -19.20 -14.19 0.86
CA TYR A 107 -18.63 -13.01 1.53
C TYR A 107 -19.29 -11.67 1.12
N PRO A 108 -20.63 -11.54 1.13
CA PRO A 108 -21.30 -10.32 0.66
C PRO A 108 -21.01 -9.12 1.57
N VAL A 109 -20.89 -9.35 2.88
CA VAL A 109 -20.63 -8.30 3.87
C VAL A 109 -19.21 -7.73 3.70
N GLN A 110 -18.23 -8.59 3.48
CA GLN A 110 -16.84 -8.21 3.26
C GLN A 110 -16.67 -7.47 1.94
N ILE A 111 -17.35 -7.91 0.88
CA ILE A 111 -17.38 -7.19 -0.40
C ILE A 111 -17.99 -5.80 -0.21
N LEU A 112 -19.15 -5.70 0.44
CA LEU A 112 -19.82 -4.42 0.65
C LEU A 112 -19.01 -3.48 1.53
N ARG A 113 -18.45 -3.99 2.64
CA ARG A 113 -17.60 -3.23 3.56
C ARG A 113 -16.30 -2.78 2.89
N GLY A 114 -15.64 -3.69 2.18
CA GLY A 114 -14.44 -3.39 1.39
C GLY A 114 -14.72 -2.30 0.36
N ASN A 115 -15.80 -2.43 -0.42
CA ASN A 115 -16.19 -1.40 -1.40
C ASN A 115 -16.47 -0.06 -0.73
N ALA A 116 -17.27 -0.02 0.33
CA ALA A 116 -17.63 1.22 1.03
C ALA A 116 -16.41 1.92 1.63
N VAL A 117 -15.58 1.18 2.39
CA VAL A 117 -14.36 1.72 3.00
C VAL A 117 -13.37 2.13 1.92
N GLY A 118 -13.22 1.34 0.86
CA GLY A 118 -12.35 1.67 -0.27
C GLY A 118 -12.78 2.95 -0.98
N THR A 119 -14.06 3.13 -1.29
CA THR A 119 -14.56 4.37 -1.91
C THR A 119 -14.35 5.59 -1.00
N LEU A 120 -14.58 5.44 0.31
CA LEU A 120 -14.36 6.51 1.28
C LEU A 120 -12.88 6.89 1.39
N ILE A 121 -11.97 5.92 1.42
CA ILE A 121 -10.52 6.17 1.45
C ILE A 121 -10.06 6.74 0.11
N GLY A 122 -10.55 6.23 -1.01
CA GLY A 122 -10.24 6.74 -2.34
C GLY A 122 -10.65 8.21 -2.50
N ALA A 123 -11.79 8.61 -1.93
CA ALA A 123 -12.24 10.01 -1.96
C ALA A 123 -11.31 10.98 -1.21
N LEU A 124 -10.35 10.47 -0.43
CA LEU A 124 -9.39 11.25 0.32
C LEU A 124 -8.10 11.44 -0.53
N PRO A 125 -7.83 12.65 -1.07
CA PRO A 125 -6.57 13.05 -1.68
C PRO A 125 -5.29 12.47 -1.10
N GLY A 126 -4.52 11.78 -1.93
CA GLY A 126 -3.24 11.20 -1.56
C GLY A 126 -3.36 9.85 -0.83
N ALA A 127 -4.51 9.43 -0.29
CA ALA A 127 -4.57 8.16 0.45
C ALA A 127 -4.37 6.92 -0.45
N GLY A 128 -4.80 6.98 -1.72
CA GLY A 128 -4.58 5.92 -2.71
C GLY A 128 -5.25 4.56 -2.39
N ALA A 129 -5.15 3.64 -3.36
CA ALA A 129 -5.77 2.32 -3.29
C ALA A 129 -5.04 1.35 -2.34
N ASP A 130 -3.73 1.54 -2.16
CA ASP A 130 -2.90 0.69 -1.29
C ASP A 130 -3.31 0.82 0.18
N ILE A 131 -3.49 2.05 0.68
CA ILE A 131 -3.92 2.27 2.06
C ILE A 131 -5.32 1.67 2.28
N ALA A 132 -6.20 1.81 1.29
CA ALA A 132 -7.54 1.21 1.34
C ALA A 132 -7.48 -0.31 1.48
N ALA A 133 -6.63 -0.98 0.68
CA ALA A 133 -6.45 -2.42 0.75
C ALA A 133 -5.91 -2.87 2.12
N TRP A 134 -4.92 -2.17 2.68
CA TRP A 134 -4.34 -2.53 3.98
C TRP A 134 -5.28 -2.28 5.16
N ILE A 135 -5.97 -1.15 5.18
CA ILE A 135 -6.96 -0.84 6.24
C ILE A 135 -8.11 -1.85 6.19
N THR A 136 -8.59 -2.20 5.00
CA THR A 136 -9.68 -3.18 4.89
C THR A 136 -9.22 -4.61 5.17
N TYR A 137 -7.99 -4.97 4.82
CA TYR A 137 -7.38 -6.24 5.27
C TYR A 137 -7.32 -6.31 6.81
N ALA A 138 -6.97 -5.19 7.45
CA ALA A 138 -6.91 -5.06 8.89
C ALA A 138 -8.29 -5.20 9.56
N ILE A 139 -9.28 -4.49 9.02
CA ILE A 139 -10.69 -4.60 9.44
C ILE A 139 -11.17 -6.04 9.25
N SER A 140 -10.86 -6.66 8.11
CA SER A 140 -11.23 -8.04 7.81
C SER A 140 -10.70 -9.02 8.86
N LYS A 141 -9.40 -8.97 9.18
CA LYS A 141 -8.80 -9.82 10.22
C LYS A 141 -9.47 -9.62 11.58
N ARG A 142 -9.77 -8.37 11.95
CA ARG A 142 -10.37 -8.04 13.25
C ARG A 142 -11.80 -8.58 13.40
N PHE A 143 -12.58 -8.58 12.33
CA PHE A 143 -13.98 -9.02 12.35
C PHE A 143 -14.18 -10.46 11.87
N SER A 144 -13.12 -11.12 11.39
CA SER A 144 -13.18 -12.51 10.96
C SER A 144 -13.39 -13.45 12.14
N LYS A 145 -14.07 -14.57 11.87
CA LYS A 145 -14.19 -15.69 12.82
C LYS A 145 -12.94 -16.56 12.87
N GLU A 146 -12.05 -16.43 11.89
CA GLU A 146 -10.83 -17.23 11.72
C GLU A 146 -9.59 -16.33 11.54
N PRO A 147 -9.31 -15.39 12.48
CA PRO A 147 -8.22 -14.42 12.36
C PRO A 147 -6.83 -15.06 12.23
N GLU A 148 -6.66 -16.29 12.72
CA GLU A 148 -5.43 -17.07 12.66
C GLU A 148 -5.02 -17.50 11.25
N LYS A 149 -5.95 -17.49 10.28
CA LYS A 149 -5.65 -17.85 8.89
C LYS A 149 -5.10 -16.67 8.07
N PHE A 150 -5.16 -15.45 8.61
CA PHE A 150 -4.65 -14.26 7.91
C PHE A 150 -3.12 -14.29 7.84
N GLY A 151 -2.56 -13.96 6.68
CA GLY A 151 -1.14 -14.14 6.35
C GLY A 151 -0.84 -15.42 5.56
N THR A 152 -1.71 -16.42 5.57
CA THR A 152 -1.50 -17.70 4.86
C THR A 152 -2.21 -17.77 3.49
N GLY A 153 -2.69 -16.63 2.98
CA GLY A 153 -3.53 -16.58 1.77
C GLY A 153 -5.01 -16.85 2.02
N HIS A 154 -5.52 -16.61 3.23
CA HIS A 154 -6.94 -16.75 3.55
C HIS A 154 -7.83 -15.84 2.69
N VAL A 155 -8.86 -16.44 2.10
CA VAL A 155 -9.65 -15.82 1.02
C VAL A 155 -10.48 -14.64 1.49
N GLU A 156 -10.97 -14.64 2.73
CA GLU A 156 -11.79 -13.54 3.28
C GLU A 156 -11.04 -12.19 3.20
N GLY A 157 -9.78 -12.16 3.63
CA GLY A 157 -8.94 -10.97 3.60
C GLY A 157 -8.69 -10.48 2.17
N ILE A 158 -8.48 -11.39 1.22
CA ILE A 158 -8.23 -11.07 -0.19
C ILE A 158 -9.48 -10.49 -0.86
N VAL A 159 -10.65 -11.06 -0.58
CA VAL A 159 -11.93 -10.58 -1.14
C VAL A 159 -12.21 -9.16 -0.66
N GLU A 160 -12.00 -8.90 0.62
CA GLU A 160 -12.24 -7.58 1.21
C GLU A 160 -11.24 -6.53 0.73
N SER A 161 -9.93 -6.83 0.82
CA SER A 161 -8.87 -5.92 0.39
C SER A 161 -8.88 -5.68 -1.11
N GLY A 162 -9.19 -6.71 -1.90
CA GLY A 162 -9.35 -6.61 -3.35
C GLY A 162 -10.55 -5.75 -3.75
N SER A 163 -11.69 -5.90 -3.04
CA SER A 163 -12.86 -5.05 -3.25
C SER A 163 -12.55 -3.59 -2.93
N ALA A 164 -11.83 -3.33 -1.84
CA ALA A 164 -11.43 -1.99 -1.43
C ALA A 164 -10.44 -1.34 -2.39
N ASN A 165 -9.44 -2.10 -2.87
CA ASN A 165 -8.49 -1.62 -3.88
C ASN A 165 -9.22 -1.17 -5.15
N ASN A 166 -10.18 -1.97 -5.62
CA ASN A 166 -10.92 -1.66 -6.83
C ASN A 166 -11.90 -0.49 -6.66
N SER A 167 -12.55 -0.36 -5.50
CA SER A 167 -13.47 0.75 -5.26
C SER A 167 -12.75 2.06 -4.92
N ALA A 168 -11.57 2.01 -4.30
CA ALA A 168 -10.75 3.17 -4.01
C ALA A 168 -10.30 3.88 -5.28
N LEU A 169 -9.98 3.13 -6.34
CA LEU A 169 -9.70 3.70 -7.66
C LEU A 169 -10.87 4.55 -8.16
N ALA A 170 -12.12 4.08 -8.04
CA ALA A 170 -13.28 4.87 -8.42
C ALA A 170 -13.49 6.07 -7.47
N GLY A 171 -13.25 5.90 -6.17
CA GLY A 171 -13.32 6.97 -5.18
C GLY A 171 -12.34 8.12 -5.44
N ALA A 172 -11.12 7.81 -5.90
CA ALA A 172 -10.07 8.78 -6.21
C ALA A 172 -10.45 9.78 -7.30
N TRP A 173 -11.44 9.44 -8.13
CA TRP A 173 -11.95 10.34 -9.18
C TRP A 173 -12.90 11.42 -8.68
N ILE A 174 -13.50 11.24 -7.49
CA ILE A 174 -14.38 12.25 -6.88
C ILE A 174 -13.63 13.57 -6.66
N PRO A 175 -12.52 13.62 -5.89
CA PRO A 175 -11.76 14.85 -5.70
C PRO A 175 -11.04 15.30 -6.98
N ALA A 176 -10.60 14.36 -7.81
CA ALA A 176 -9.88 14.67 -9.05
C ALA A 176 -10.76 15.44 -10.03
N LEU A 177 -12.01 15.03 -10.25
CA LEU A 177 -12.92 15.70 -11.19
C LEU A 177 -13.53 16.97 -10.63
N VAL A 178 -13.88 16.98 -9.33
CA VAL A 178 -14.60 18.11 -8.71
C VAL A 178 -13.65 19.21 -8.29
N PHE A 179 -12.48 18.88 -7.77
CA PHE A 179 -11.54 19.86 -7.21
C PHE A 179 -10.23 19.96 -7.99
N GLY A 180 -9.98 19.08 -8.96
CA GLY A 180 -8.67 19.01 -9.64
C GLY A 180 -7.55 18.52 -8.73
N ILE A 181 -7.89 17.89 -7.60
CA ILE A 181 -6.93 17.40 -6.63
C ILE A 181 -6.81 15.88 -6.81
N PRO A 182 -5.61 15.36 -7.13
CA PRO A 182 -5.42 13.93 -7.34
C PRO A 182 -5.64 13.12 -6.05
N GLY A 183 -6.23 11.94 -6.19
CA GLY A 183 -6.38 10.95 -5.13
C GLY A 183 -5.11 10.13 -4.89
N ASP A 184 -4.28 10.00 -5.92
CA ASP A 184 -3.02 9.25 -5.95
C ASP A 184 -2.15 9.68 -7.15
N SER A 185 -0.96 9.10 -7.27
CA SER A 185 -0.02 9.41 -8.36
C SER A 185 -0.59 9.07 -9.74
N ILE A 186 -1.44 8.04 -9.86
CA ILE A 186 -2.04 7.63 -11.14
C ILE A 186 -3.07 8.67 -11.59
N THR A 187 -3.96 9.10 -10.69
CA THR A 187 -4.95 10.14 -10.97
C THR A 187 -4.30 11.49 -11.28
N ALA A 188 -3.14 11.81 -10.71
CA ALA A 188 -2.38 13.01 -11.06
C ALA A 188 -1.95 13.01 -12.55
N ILE A 189 -1.45 11.89 -13.05
CA ILE A 189 -1.12 11.72 -14.47
C ILE A 189 -2.37 11.92 -15.32
N VAL A 190 -3.49 11.33 -14.92
CA VAL A 190 -4.73 11.44 -15.67
C VAL A 190 -5.29 12.87 -15.68
N ILE A 191 -5.18 13.61 -14.59
CA ILE A 191 -5.49 15.06 -14.56
C ILE A 191 -4.63 15.80 -15.60
N GLY A 192 -3.35 15.47 -15.72
CA GLY A 192 -2.48 15.98 -16.79
C GLY A 192 -3.03 15.69 -18.20
N VAL A 193 -3.49 14.46 -18.44
CA VAL A 193 -4.14 14.09 -19.72
C VAL A 193 -5.44 14.86 -19.96
N LEU A 194 -6.25 15.06 -18.93
CA LEU A 194 -7.49 15.85 -19.03
C LEU A 194 -7.17 17.31 -19.40
N TYR A 195 -6.15 17.92 -18.79
CA TYR A 195 -5.67 19.25 -19.19
C TYR A 195 -5.21 19.29 -20.65
N MET A 196 -4.45 18.29 -21.11
CA MET A 196 -4.06 18.20 -22.52
C MET A 196 -5.25 18.06 -23.48
N LYS A 197 -6.37 17.51 -22.99
CA LYS A 197 -7.64 17.42 -23.73
C LYS A 197 -8.55 18.63 -23.54
N ASN A 198 -8.05 19.72 -22.95
CA ASN A 198 -8.82 20.93 -22.61
C ASN A 198 -10.01 20.65 -21.67
N MET A 199 -9.95 19.58 -20.90
CA MET A 199 -10.92 19.23 -19.87
C MET A 199 -10.38 19.66 -18.51
N ASN A 200 -10.60 20.92 -18.15
CA ASN A 200 -10.17 21.41 -16.85
C ASN A 200 -11.07 20.83 -15.75
N PRO A 201 -10.54 20.01 -14.83
CA PRO A 201 -11.33 19.50 -13.71
C PRO A 201 -11.80 20.65 -12.82
N GLY A 202 -12.99 20.52 -12.26
CA GLY A 202 -13.66 21.56 -11.50
C GLY A 202 -15.18 21.47 -11.59
N PRO A 203 -15.94 22.19 -10.74
CA PRO A 203 -17.40 22.17 -10.80
C PRO A 203 -17.95 22.64 -12.15
N SER A 204 -17.24 23.55 -12.83
CA SER A 204 -17.57 24.05 -14.16
C SER A 204 -17.49 22.98 -15.25
N LEU A 205 -16.73 21.90 -15.05
CA LEU A 205 -16.68 20.78 -16.00
C LEU A 205 -18.04 20.07 -16.09
N PHE A 206 -18.75 19.98 -14.96
CA PHE A 206 -20.08 19.37 -14.88
C PHE A 206 -21.18 20.27 -15.45
N THR A 207 -21.02 21.59 -15.38
CA THR A 207 -22.03 22.53 -15.91
C THR A 207 -21.81 22.85 -17.38
N ASN A 208 -20.56 23.07 -17.80
CA ASN A 208 -20.25 23.60 -19.13
C ASN A 208 -19.95 22.49 -20.15
N ASN A 209 -19.47 21.33 -19.68
CA ASN A 209 -19.10 20.20 -20.56
C ASN A 209 -19.65 18.85 -20.03
N PRO A 210 -20.95 18.74 -19.73
CA PRO A 210 -21.53 17.52 -19.15
C PRO A 210 -21.34 16.29 -20.05
N GLN A 211 -21.35 16.49 -21.37
CA GLN A 211 -21.09 15.43 -22.35
C GLN A 211 -19.71 14.76 -22.18
N ASN A 212 -18.68 15.52 -21.82
CA ASN A 212 -17.34 14.98 -21.62
C ASN A 212 -17.25 14.16 -20.33
N ILE A 213 -18.00 14.55 -19.29
CA ILE A 213 -18.13 13.77 -18.06
C ILE A 213 -18.83 12.43 -18.31
N TYR A 214 -19.93 12.43 -19.08
CA TYR A 214 -20.60 11.18 -19.45
C TYR A 214 -19.70 10.26 -20.27
N ALA A 215 -18.88 10.83 -21.16
CA ALA A 215 -17.88 10.05 -21.90
C ALA A 215 -16.84 9.41 -20.97
N VAL A 216 -16.36 10.13 -19.93
CA VAL A 216 -15.47 9.57 -18.90
C VAL A 216 -16.15 8.42 -18.15
N TYR A 217 -17.41 8.57 -17.73
CA TYR A 217 -18.13 7.48 -17.05
C TYR A 217 -18.33 6.26 -17.94
N LEU A 218 -18.66 6.47 -19.22
CA LEU A 218 -18.79 5.38 -20.19
C LEU A 218 -17.44 4.66 -20.39
N LEU A 219 -16.35 5.43 -20.49
CA LEU A 219 -14.98 4.89 -20.56
C LEU A 219 -14.63 4.06 -19.33
N PHE A 220 -15.07 4.46 -18.13
CA PHE A 220 -14.89 3.65 -16.92
C PHE A 220 -15.60 2.30 -17.01
N ILE A 221 -16.83 2.27 -17.51
CA ILE A 221 -17.58 1.03 -17.70
C ILE A 221 -16.85 0.14 -18.72
N ILE A 222 -16.46 0.71 -19.86
CA ILE A 222 -15.74 -0.02 -20.92
C ILE A 222 -14.39 -0.53 -20.40
N ALA A 223 -13.63 0.28 -19.66
CA ALA A 223 -12.35 -0.09 -19.08
C ALA A 223 -12.48 -1.26 -18.10
N ASN A 224 -13.51 -1.26 -17.24
CA ASN A 224 -13.81 -2.38 -16.34
C ASN A 224 -14.18 -3.65 -17.11
N LEU A 225 -14.92 -3.54 -18.22
CA LEU A 225 -15.24 -4.69 -19.07
C LEU A 225 -13.99 -5.24 -19.77
N ILE A 226 -13.11 -4.37 -20.28
CA ILE A 226 -11.84 -4.74 -20.92
C ILE A 226 -10.85 -5.34 -19.90
N MET A 227 -10.94 -4.96 -18.63
CA MET A 227 -10.10 -5.51 -17.57
C MET A 227 -10.31 -7.02 -17.38
N ILE A 228 -11.51 -7.55 -17.69
CA ILE A 228 -11.81 -8.98 -17.57
C ILE A 228 -10.98 -9.84 -18.55
N PRO A 229 -11.05 -9.64 -19.89
CA PRO A 229 -10.23 -10.41 -20.83
C PRO A 229 -8.74 -10.13 -20.67
N LEU A 230 -8.32 -8.90 -20.36
CA LEU A 230 -6.91 -8.59 -20.09
C LEU A 230 -6.40 -9.31 -18.84
N GLY A 231 -7.17 -9.30 -17.75
CA GLY A 231 -6.84 -10.02 -16.53
C GLY A 231 -6.76 -11.52 -16.76
N TRP A 232 -7.70 -12.09 -17.51
CA TRP A 232 -7.67 -13.50 -17.90
C TRP A 232 -6.43 -13.85 -18.74
N TRP A 233 -6.09 -13.00 -19.71
CA TRP A 233 -4.90 -13.18 -20.53
C TRP A 233 -3.62 -13.08 -19.70
N CYS A 234 -3.53 -12.10 -18.80
CA CYS A 234 -2.43 -11.92 -17.86
C CYS A 234 -2.25 -13.18 -16.99
N ILE A 235 -3.34 -13.73 -16.43
CA ILE A 235 -3.28 -14.99 -15.66
C ILE A 235 -2.73 -16.12 -16.53
N LYS A 236 -3.16 -16.26 -17.79
CA LYS A 236 -2.68 -17.31 -18.71
C LYS A 236 -1.17 -17.17 -18.98
N VAL A 237 -0.68 -15.95 -19.15
CA VAL A 237 0.75 -15.67 -19.33
C VAL A 237 1.53 -15.97 -18.05
N SER A 238 1.05 -15.49 -16.89
CA SER A 238 1.67 -15.75 -15.59
C SER A 238 1.78 -17.25 -15.27
N LYS A 239 0.80 -18.07 -15.68
CA LYS A 239 0.90 -19.53 -15.56
C LYS A 239 2.10 -20.12 -16.29
N GLN A 240 2.47 -19.57 -17.44
CA GLN A 240 3.64 -20.06 -18.19
C GLN A 240 4.94 -19.65 -17.53
N ILE A 241 4.99 -18.44 -16.95
CA ILE A 241 6.15 -17.96 -16.19
C ILE A 241 6.43 -18.90 -15.00
N LEU A 242 5.38 -19.37 -14.31
CA LEU A 242 5.51 -20.30 -13.18
C LEU A 242 6.06 -21.68 -13.56
N LYS A 243 6.02 -22.07 -14.84
CA LYS A 243 6.60 -23.34 -15.32
C LYS A 243 8.08 -23.22 -15.68
N VAL A 244 8.60 -21.99 -15.79
CA VAL A 244 10.02 -21.76 -16.09
C VAL A 244 10.85 -22.23 -14.88
N PRO A 245 11.90 -23.04 -15.09
CA PRO A 245 12.75 -23.48 -13.99
C PRO A 245 13.36 -22.27 -13.28
N ARG A 246 13.38 -22.30 -11.94
CA ARG A 246 13.88 -21.19 -11.11
C ARG A 246 15.32 -20.79 -11.45
N THR A 247 16.13 -21.73 -11.92
CA THR A 247 17.51 -21.50 -12.37
C THR A 247 17.63 -20.52 -13.54
N VAL A 248 16.61 -20.45 -14.40
CA VAL A 248 16.54 -19.49 -15.51
C VAL A 248 15.73 -18.26 -15.11
N LEU A 249 14.66 -18.46 -14.34
CA LEU A 249 13.76 -17.40 -13.93
C LEU A 249 14.47 -16.34 -13.06
N MET A 250 15.30 -16.75 -12.09
CA MET A 250 15.93 -15.81 -11.15
C MET A 250 16.94 -14.85 -11.81
N PRO A 251 17.88 -15.30 -12.69
CA PRO A 251 18.73 -14.38 -13.44
C PRO A 251 17.96 -13.42 -14.34
N VAL A 252 16.86 -13.88 -14.96
CA VAL A 252 16.00 -13.03 -15.80
C VAL A 252 15.28 -11.98 -14.96
N ILE A 253 14.77 -12.34 -13.78
CA ILE A 253 14.20 -11.38 -12.83
C ILE A 253 15.27 -10.35 -12.44
N MET A 254 16.48 -10.79 -12.09
CA MET A 254 17.58 -9.89 -11.73
C MET A 254 17.89 -8.89 -12.84
N LEU A 255 17.95 -9.33 -14.09
CA LEU A 255 18.15 -8.47 -15.25
C LEU A 255 17.03 -7.43 -15.37
N PHE A 256 15.77 -7.84 -15.27
CA PHE A 256 14.63 -6.93 -15.32
C PHE A 256 14.58 -5.97 -14.12
N CYS A 257 15.00 -6.40 -12.93
CA CYS A 257 15.11 -5.54 -11.76
C CYS A 257 16.15 -4.43 -11.97
N VAL A 258 17.35 -4.79 -12.48
CA VAL A 258 18.41 -3.81 -12.79
C VAL A 258 17.95 -2.82 -13.86
N VAL A 259 17.38 -3.32 -14.97
CA VAL A 259 16.87 -2.48 -16.05
C VAL A 259 15.70 -1.60 -15.56
N GLY A 260 14.78 -2.16 -14.78
CA GLY A 260 13.63 -1.45 -14.24
C GLY A 260 14.02 -0.35 -13.26
N ALA A 261 14.96 -0.62 -12.34
CA ALA A 261 15.49 0.39 -11.43
C ALA A 261 16.20 1.51 -12.19
N PHE A 262 17.00 1.19 -13.20
CA PHE A 262 17.70 2.19 -14.01
C PHE A 262 16.74 3.02 -14.87
N ALA A 263 15.73 2.40 -15.50
CA ALA A 263 14.87 3.04 -16.50
C ALA A 263 13.97 4.16 -15.93
N ILE A 264 13.77 4.21 -14.61
CA ILE A 264 12.90 5.20 -13.97
C ILE A 264 13.53 6.60 -14.05
N ASN A 265 14.78 6.73 -13.61
CA ASN A 265 15.47 8.03 -13.53
C ASN A 265 16.76 8.07 -14.38
N ASN A 266 17.07 7.01 -15.13
CA ASN A 266 18.31 6.84 -15.89
C ASN A 266 19.58 7.05 -15.06
N THR A 267 19.57 6.60 -13.79
CA THR A 267 20.71 6.73 -12.87
C THR A 267 21.18 5.37 -12.34
N PRO A 268 22.51 5.13 -12.27
CA PRO A 268 23.06 3.95 -11.60
C PRO A 268 22.85 3.98 -10.07
N PHE A 269 22.53 5.15 -9.50
CA PHE A 269 22.21 5.29 -8.08
C PHE A 269 21.02 4.41 -7.68
N ASP A 270 19.97 4.42 -8.49
CA ASP A 270 18.75 3.64 -8.23
C ASP A 270 19.03 2.14 -8.25
N VAL A 271 19.93 1.68 -9.13
CA VAL A 271 20.39 0.28 -9.14
C VAL A 271 21.16 -0.04 -7.85
N THR A 272 21.98 0.89 -7.36
CA THR A 272 22.73 0.72 -6.12
C THR A 272 21.81 0.67 -4.91
N VAL A 273 20.82 1.57 -4.83
CA VAL A 273 19.75 1.55 -3.82
C VAL A 273 19.03 0.21 -3.82
N MET A 274 18.63 -0.28 -5.00
CA MET A 274 17.95 -1.57 -5.16
C MET A 274 18.80 -2.72 -4.59
N LEU A 275 20.09 -2.78 -4.91
CA LEU A 275 20.98 -3.83 -4.41
C LEU A 275 21.16 -3.76 -2.89
N ILE A 276 21.42 -2.57 -2.33
CA ILE A 276 21.58 -2.37 -0.89
C ILE A 276 20.30 -2.72 -0.14
N ALA A 277 19.14 -2.26 -0.63
CA ALA A 277 17.85 -2.56 -0.05
C ALA A 277 17.53 -4.06 -0.07
N GLY A 278 17.92 -4.77 -1.13
CA GLY A 278 17.76 -6.22 -1.22
C GLY A 278 18.61 -7.00 -0.23
N ILE A 279 19.87 -6.59 -0.05
CA ILE A 279 20.75 -7.16 0.97
C ILE A 279 20.19 -6.89 2.37
N ALA A 280 19.76 -5.65 2.65
CA ALA A 280 19.17 -5.29 3.94
C ALA A 280 17.89 -6.10 4.23
N ALA A 281 17.00 -6.23 3.26
CA ALA A 281 15.78 -7.03 3.39
C ALA A 281 16.08 -8.51 3.62
N TYR A 282 17.05 -9.09 2.91
CA TYR A 282 17.48 -10.47 3.14
C TYR A 282 17.91 -10.69 4.61
N PHE A 283 18.71 -9.78 5.19
CA PHE A 283 19.09 -9.87 6.59
C PHE A 283 17.90 -9.68 7.55
N LEU A 284 16.97 -8.77 7.26
CA LEU A 284 15.76 -8.61 8.06
C LEU A 284 14.95 -9.91 8.09
N GLU A 285 14.67 -10.50 6.93
CA GLU A 285 13.90 -11.74 6.82
C GLU A 285 14.60 -12.92 7.51
N ALA A 286 15.92 -13.07 7.30
CA ALA A 286 16.71 -14.12 7.94
C ALA A 286 16.66 -14.04 9.48
N ASN A 287 16.48 -12.85 10.04
CA ASN A 287 16.33 -12.62 11.49
C ASN A 287 14.85 -12.59 11.95
N GLY A 288 13.91 -12.96 11.07
CA GLY A 288 12.48 -13.00 11.32
C GLY A 288 11.86 -11.63 11.56
N PHE A 289 12.40 -10.57 10.96
CA PHE A 289 11.79 -9.25 10.89
C PHE A 289 10.99 -9.14 9.58
N PRO A 290 9.70 -8.77 9.65
CA PRO A 290 8.87 -8.70 8.45
C PRO A 290 9.24 -7.46 7.63
N VAL A 291 9.46 -7.63 6.33
CA VAL A 291 9.85 -6.55 5.41
C VAL A 291 8.66 -5.69 4.99
N ALA A 292 7.45 -6.25 4.96
CA ALA A 292 6.24 -5.54 4.53
C ALA A 292 5.99 -4.21 5.29
N PRO A 293 6.12 -4.13 6.63
CA PRO A 293 6.02 -2.84 7.33
C PRO A 293 7.10 -1.82 6.96
N ALA A 294 8.33 -2.23 6.62
CA ALA A 294 9.37 -1.31 6.16
C ALA A 294 9.01 -0.67 4.82
N ILE A 295 8.52 -1.47 3.87
CA ILE A 295 8.02 -0.98 2.59
C ILE A 295 6.91 0.04 2.81
N LEU A 296 5.96 -0.26 3.69
CA LEU A 296 4.85 0.65 3.99
C LEU A 296 5.34 1.95 4.64
N GLY A 297 6.35 1.89 5.51
CA GLY A 297 7.00 3.08 6.07
C GLY A 297 7.63 3.95 4.99
N VAL A 298 8.33 3.35 4.03
CA VAL A 298 8.93 4.07 2.89
C VAL A 298 7.85 4.72 2.04
N VAL A 299 6.81 3.96 1.73
CA VAL A 299 5.73 4.36 0.81
C VAL A 299 4.91 5.51 1.40
N LEU A 300 4.57 5.40 2.68
CA LEU A 300 3.65 6.32 3.35
C LEU A 300 4.36 7.38 4.21
N GLY A 301 5.67 7.26 4.43
CA GLY A 301 6.41 8.15 5.31
C GLY A 301 6.45 9.59 4.82
N GLY A 302 6.72 9.81 3.54
CA GLY A 302 6.70 11.15 2.94
C GLY A 302 5.33 11.81 3.07
N MET A 303 4.26 11.04 2.83
CA MET A 303 2.89 11.52 2.97
C MET A 303 2.50 11.79 4.42
N LEU A 304 2.94 10.95 5.37
CA LEU A 304 2.73 11.17 6.79
C LEU A 304 3.36 12.50 7.22
N GLU A 305 4.62 12.71 6.85
CA GLU A 305 5.36 13.92 7.16
C GLU A 305 4.73 15.16 6.51
N GLU A 306 4.47 15.12 5.21
CA GLU A 306 3.89 16.24 4.47
C GLU A 306 2.55 16.66 5.08
N ASN A 307 1.69 15.69 5.40
CA ASN A 307 0.40 15.98 6.03
C ASN A 307 0.54 16.47 7.47
N PHE A 308 1.53 15.99 8.22
CA PHE A 308 1.84 16.49 9.55
C PHE A 308 2.31 17.95 9.51
N ILE A 309 3.34 18.25 8.70
CA ILE A 309 3.93 19.58 8.56
C ILE A 309 2.89 20.57 8.02
N THR A 310 2.18 20.20 6.95
CA THR A 310 1.10 21.04 6.39
C THR A 310 0.01 21.33 7.42
N SER A 311 -0.36 20.34 8.25
CA SER A 311 -1.36 20.54 9.31
C SER A 311 -0.84 21.42 10.45
N MET A 312 0.43 21.29 10.83
CA MET A 312 1.07 22.12 11.86
C MET A 312 1.24 23.57 11.43
N ILE A 313 1.60 23.81 10.16
CA ILE A 313 1.66 25.17 9.59
C ILE A 313 0.26 25.79 9.60
N LYS A 314 -0.76 25.04 9.17
CA LYS A 314 -2.16 25.51 9.16
C LYS A 314 -2.72 25.82 10.56
N SER A 315 -2.19 25.20 11.61
CA SER A 315 -2.66 25.39 12.98
C SER A 315 -1.77 26.29 13.84
N ASP A 316 -0.79 26.98 13.22
CA ASP A 316 0.21 27.78 13.93
C ASP A 316 0.90 27.00 15.07
N GLY A 317 1.19 25.72 14.81
CA GLY A 317 1.85 24.82 15.76
C GLY A 317 0.95 24.22 16.85
N ARG A 318 -0.38 24.45 16.80
CA ARG A 318 -1.31 23.88 17.77
C ARG A 318 -1.59 22.41 17.49
N PHE A 319 -1.11 21.52 18.36
CA PHE A 319 -1.40 20.08 18.29
C PHE A 319 -2.87 19.73 18.50
N LEU A 320 -3.60 20.52 19.29
CA LEU A 320 -5.04 20.32 19.52
C LEU A 320 -5.87 20.39 18.23
N ALA A 321 -5.40 21.12 17.21
CA ALA A 321 -6.08 21.24 15.92
C ALA A 321 -6.24 19.90 15.19
N PHE A 322 -5.41 18.89 15.51
CA PHE A 322 -5.55 17.54 14.99
C PHE A 322 -6.80 16.81 15.47
N PHE A 323 -7.48 17.32 16.51
CA PHE A 323 -8.70 16.76 17.08
C PHE A 323 -9.92 17.70 16.97
N GLU A 324 -9.74 18.92 16.47
CA GLU A 324 -10.82 19.92 16.42
C GLU A 324 -11.89 19.57 15.36
N ARG A 325 -11.51 18.87 14.28
CA ARG A 325 -12.46 18.45 13.24
C ARG A 325 -13.06 17.08 13.57
N PRO A 326 -14.39 16.88 13.47
CA PRO A 326 -15.04 15.62 13.88
C PRO A 326 -14.45 14.36 13.26
N ILE A 327 -14.10 14.41 11.96
CA ILE A 327 -13.51 13.28 11.23
C ILE A 327 -12.05 13.03 11.67
N ALA A 328 -11.28 14.10 11.87
CA ALA A 328 -9.90 13.97 12.36
C ALA A 328 -9.89 13.43 13.79
N ALA A 329 -10.81 13.89 14.64
CA ALA A 329 -10.96 13.41 16.01
C ALA A 329 -11.36 11.93 16.07
N SER A 330 -12.27 11.48 15.21
CA SER A 330 -12.68 10.07 15.18
C SER A 330 -11.54 9.16 14.70
N LEU A 331 -10.82 9.54 13.65
CA LEU A 331 -9.64 8.80 13.18
C LEU A 331 -8.50 8.80 14.22
N GLY A 332 -8.28 9.93 14.88
CA GLY A 332 -7.31 10.04 15.98
C GLY A 332 -7.68 9.15 17.16
N ALA A 333 -8.94 9.20 17.60
CA ALA A 333 -9.44 8.32 18.66
C ALA A 333 -9.32 6.84 18.29
N MET A 334 -9.62 6.46 17.05
CA MET A 334 -9.43 5.09 16.55
C MET A 334 -7.96 4.66 16.57
N THR A 335 -7.05 5.53 16.11
CA THR A 335 -5.61 5.25 16.08
C THR A 335 -5.06 5.06 17.50
N LEU A 336 -5.38 5.98 18.40
CA LEU A 336 -5.00 5.90 19.81
C LEU A 336 -5.62 4.66 20.48
N ALA A 337 -6.87 4.32 20.17
CA ALA A 337 -7.48 3.09 20.66
C ALA A 337 -6.70 1.86 20.19
N VAL A 338 -6.26 1.78 18.93
CA VAL A 338 -5.45 0.63 18.46
C VAL A 338 -4.13 0.52 19.24
N TRP A 339 -3.49 1.64 19.58
CA TRP A 339 -2.23 1.64 20.35
C TRP A 339 -2.41 1.26 21.82
N PHE A 340 -3.42 1.86 22.47
CA PHE A 340 -3.57 1.77 23.92
C PHE A 340 -4.47 0.62 24.36
N LEU A 341 -5.47 0.20 23.58
CA LEU A 341 -6.39 -0.87 23.96
C LEU A 341 -5.69 -2.20 24.31
N PRO A 342 -4.65 -2.67 23.58
CA PRO A 342 -3.92 -3.88 23.96
C PRO A 342 -3.20 -3.75 25.30
N LEU A 343 -2.62 -2.57 25.57
CA LEU A 343 -1.92 -2.27 26.82
C LEU A 343 -2.90 -2.14 27.99
N LEU A 344 -4.04 -1.51 27.76
CA LEU A 344 -5.11 -1.31 28.74
C LEU A 344 -5.76 -2.66 29.10
N LEU A 345 -6.03 -3.51 28.10
CA LEU A 345 -6.55 -4.86 28.33
C LEU A 345 -5.55 -5.75 29.07
N ARG A 346 -4.25 -5.64 28.77
CA ARG A 346 -3.20 -6.32 29.55
C ARG A 346 -3.17 -5.85 31.00
N ARG A 347 -3.20 -4.54 31.24
CA ARG A 347 -3.23 -3.97 32.60
C ARG A 347 -4.49 -4.36 33.35
N LEU A 348 -5.66 -4.33 32.70
CA LEU A 348 -6.92 -4.74 33.32
C LEU A 348 -6.96 -6.23 33.62
N ARG A 349 -6.38 -7.09 32.77
CA ARG A 349 -6.24 -8.54 33.06
C ARG A 349 -5.27 -8.81 34.20
N GLN A 350 -4.16 -8.08 34.27
CA GLN A 350 -3.21 -8.13 35.39
C GLN A 350 -3.87 -7.68 36.70
N LEU A 351 -4.69 -6.63 36.67
CA LEU A 351 -5.45 -6.15 37.83
C LEU A 351 -6.62 -7.08 38.21
N ALA A 352 -7.20 -7.79 37.23
CA ALA A 352 -8.28 -8.77 37.45
C ALA A 352 -7.78 -10.17 37.86
N GLY A 353 -6.46 -10.38 37.98
CA GLY A 353 -5.88 -11.67 38.40
C GLY A 353 -6.06 -12.83 37.42
N ILE A 354 -6.41 -12.56 36.16
CA ILE A 354 -6.61 -13.58 35.13
C ILE A 354 -5.27 -13.79 34.42
N GLY A 355 -4.58 -14.89 34.72
CA GLY A 355 -3.30 -15.28 34.12
C GLY A 355 -3.34 -15.32 32.59
N GLU A 356 -2.20 -15.01 31.96
CA GLU A 356 -2.08 -14.98 30.50
C GLU A 356 -2.42 -16.34 29.86
N PRO A 357 -3.20 -16.39 28.76
CA PRO A 357 -3.25 -17.58 27.94
C PRO A 357 -1.91 -17.77 27.22
N ALA A 358 -1.40 -19.00 27.30
CA ALA A 358 -0.13 -19.45 26.73
C ALA A 358 -0.01 -19.25 25.21
#